data_AF-A0AA40K2G3-F1
#
_entry.id   AF-A0AA40K2G3-F1
#
_cell.length_a   1.000
_cell.length_b   1.000
_cell.length_c   1.000
_cell.angle_alpha   90.00
_cell.angle_beta   90.00
_cell.angle_gamma   90.00
#
_symmetry.space_group_name_H-M   'P 1'
#
loop_
_entity.id
_entity.type
_entity.pdbx_description
1 polymer ?
#
loop_
_entity_poly.entity_id
_entity_poly.type
_entity_poly.pdbx_seq_one_letter_code
_entity_poly.pdbx_strand_id
1 'polypeptide(L)'
;MAAALAFVEVIGVLSGVLGIVQFGMDNFAGEDDSVNSIIKIAVGLDGGGLTNAGGDLPDVRLFNEFGEFLGMSADPGTIDDGTTKEIKVRHEDDIGQQATYTLFSANDNAICIGMTTITWPDGSNWGWTAQWADPCKASWYFSNLRFKGASDDPIFMWIDGNGDQPHTGFQIHWASWAPETPPDQRAPDDRKGTSLTEEQLCFSGPPFELKTERDPRGIIVAPPKQHFAKRRGRTRRGNGGDNLVVNYSPARSVKRLCNSDTSAGPDFANFAEGLFCSMKDKDIYPFCDGVGTTIQCFDTEAEEVVLGGGVLPRANGRKYASVVTWEKPDS
;
A
#
# COMPACT_ATOMS: atom_id res chain seq x y z
N MET A 1 7.67 -11.20 -38.44
CA MET A 1 6.75 -10.88 -37.32
C MET A 1 7.41 -9.78 -36.54
N ALA A 2 6.83 -8.59 -36.46
CA ALA A 2 7.35 -7.54 -35.59
C ALA A 2 7.00 -7.96 -34.15
N ALA A 3 8.03 -8.20 -33.32
CA ALA A 3 7.81 -8.33 -31.88
C ALA A 3 7.24 -6.99 -31.41
N ALA A 4 6.04 -6.99 -30.81
CA ALA A 4 5.55 -5.83 -30.12
C ALA A 4 6.55 -5.52 -28.99
N LEU A 5 7.14 -4.33 -29.01
CA LEU A 5 7.99 -3.89 -27.92
C LEU A 5 7.09 -3.66 -26.69
N ALA A 6 7.35 -4.39 -25.61
CA ALA A 6 6.66 -4.24 -24.34
C ALA A 6 7.48 -3.37 -23.39
N PHE A 7 6.81 -2.44 -22.71
CA PHE A 7 7.41 -1.50 -21.76
C PHE A 7 6.50 -1.31 -20.54
N VAL A 8 7.11 -0.94 -19.41
CA VAL A 8 6.42 -0.47 -18.21
C VAL A 8 6.69 1.03 -18.08
N GLU A 9 5.64 1.81 -17.82
CA GLU A 9 5.75 3.26 -17.67
C GLU A 9 5.78 3.67 -16.20
N VAL A 10 6.65 4.62 -15.87
CA VAL A 10 6.88 5.13 -14.50
C VAL A 10 6.96 6.65 -14.53
N ILE A 11 6.49 7.33 -13.49
CA ILE A 11 6.68 8.78 -13.32
C ILE A 11 8.15 9.05 -13.00
N GLY A 12 8.83 9.83 -13.84
CA GLY A 12 10.22 10.27 -13.67
C GLY A 12 10.37 11.78 -13.74
N VAL A 13 11.59 12.28 -13.51
CA VAL A 13 11.94 13.70 -13.66
C VAL A 13 12.97 13.85 -14.77
N LEU A 14 12.57 14.50 -15.86
CA LEU A 14 13.42 14.74 -17.03
C LEU A 14 13.63 16.24 -17.18
N SER A 15 14.88 16.69 -17.01
CA SER A 15 15.25 18.11 -17.15
C SER A 15 14.43 19.08 -16.26
N GLY A 16 14.09 18.65 -15.04
CA GLY A 16 13.35 19.46 -14.07
C GLY A 16 11.84 19.50 -14.26
N VAL A 17 11.28 18.62 -15.11
CA VAL A 17 9.82 18.48 -15.31
C VAL A 17 9.40 17.03 -15.06
N LEU A 18 8.25 16.83 -14.43
CA LEU A 18 7.63 15.51 -14.27
C LEU A 18 7.25 14.95 -15.65
N GLY A 19 7.67 13.71 -15.92
CA GLY A 19 7.44 13.03 -17.19
C GLY A 19 7.27 11.52 -17.02
N ILE A 20 7.17 10.81 -18.14
CA ILE A 20 7.07 9.35 -18.19
C ILE A 20 8.42 8.77 -18.60
N VAL A 21 8.91 7.81 -17.82
CA VAL A 21 10.05 6.96 -18.12
C VAL A 21 9.54 5.58 -18.53
N GLN A 22 10.00 5.08 -19.68
CA GLN A 22 9.65 3.76 -20.20
C GLN A 22 10.76 2.75 -19.92
N PHE A 23 10.47 1.78 -19.06
CA PHE A 23 11.35 0.64 -18.80
C PHE A 23 11.03 -0.49 -19.79
N GLY A 24 12.01 -0.93 -20.57
CA GLY A 24 11.87 -2.17 -21.33
C GLY A 24 11.68 -3.36 -20.39
N MET A 25 10.93 -4.38 -20.84
CA MET A 25 10.70 -5.60 -20.03
C MET A 25 11.98 -6.30 -19.57
N ASP A 26 13.11 -6.11 -20.28
CA ASP A 26 14.43 -6.63 -19.90
C ASP A 26 14.95 -6.06 -18.54
N ASN A 27 14.35 -4.98 -18.04
CA ASN A 27 14.63 -4.39 -16.72
C ASN A 27 13.83 -5.04 -15.57
N PHE A 28 13.02 -6.05 -15.87
CA PHE A 28 12.25 -6.82 -14.90
C PHE A 28 12.70 -8.27 -14.91
N ALA A 29 12.43 -8.99 -13.83
CA ALA A 29 12.67 -10.42 -13.79
C ALA A 29 11.61 -11.15 -14.63
N GLY A 30 11.94 -12.35 -15.09
CA GLY A 30 10.92 -13.25 -15.64
C GLY A 30 9.93 -13.71 -14.57
N GLU A 31 8.79 -14.24 -14.99
CA GLU A 31 7.85 -14.91 -14.08
C GLU A 31 8.59 -16.07 -13.37
N ASP A 32 8.42 -16.16 -12.06
CA ASP A 32 9.05 -17.15 -11.17
C ASP A 32 7.96 -17.89 -10.39
N ASP A 33 8.32 -18.81 -9.49
CA ASP A 33 7.34 -19.52 -8.64
C ASP A 33 6.31 -18.55 -8.01
N SER A 34 5.04 -18.99 -7.96
CA SER A 34 3.84 -18.16 -7.68
C SER A 34 3.75 -17.55 -6.27
N VAL A 35 4.85 -17.48 -5.52
CA VAL A 35 4.94 -16.96 -4.16
C VAL A 35 6.10 -15.99 -3.94
N ASN A 36 6.93 -15.74 -4.97
CA ASN A 36 8.08 -14.84 -4.87
C ASN A 36 7.76 -13.47 -5.47
N SER A 37 8.25 -12.41 -4.84
CA SER A 37 8.52 -11.15 -5.54
C SER A 37 10.01 -11.06 -5.86
N ILE A 38 10.35 -10.50 -7.02
CA ILE A 38 11.73 -10.30 -7.44
C ILE A 38 12.01 -8.81 -7.57
N ILE A 39 13.01 -8.34 -6.84
CA ILE A 39 13.57 -6.99 -7.01
C ILE A 39 14.74 -7.05 -7.97
N LYS A 40 14.83 -6.14 -8.94
CA LYS A 40 16.05 -5.90 -9.72
C LYS A 40 16.58 -4.51 -9.43
N ILE A 41 17.88 -4.44 -9.12
CA ILE A 41 18.59 -3.19 -8.81
C ILE A 41 19.64 -2.94 -9.89
N ALA A 42 19.74 -1.70 -10.39
CA ALA A 42 20.82 -1.24 -11.24
C ALA A 42 21.71 -0.24 -10.48
N VAL A 43 23.02 -0.39 -10.62
CA VAL A 43 24.03 0.36 -9.85
C VAL A 43 24.91 1.19 -10.77
N GLY A 44 25.29 2.39 -10.29
CA GLY A 44 26.05 3.37 -11.08
C GLY A 44 27.32 2.78 -11.66
N LEU A 45 27.67 3.19 -12.88
CA LEU A 45 28.94 2.89 -13.54
C LEU A 45 30.01 3.88 -13.09
N ASP A 46 31.15 3.37 -12.62
CA ASP A 46 32.29 4.20 -12.25
C ASP A 46 32.89 4.91 -13.48
N GLY A 47 33.38 6.12 -13.25
CA GLY A 47 33.90 7.02 -14.29
C GLY A 47 33.17 8.35 -14.36
N GLY A 48 33.76 9.32 -15.06
CA GLY A 48 33.20 10.67 -15.15
C GLY A 48 33.13 11.44 -13.82
N GLY A 49 33.84 10.96 -12.79
CA GLY A 49 33.84 11.53 -11.43
C GLY A 49 33.17 10.64 -10.38
N LEU A 50 32.34 9.67 -10.79
CA LEU A 50 31.78 8.66 -9.91
C LEU A 50 32.82 7.56 -9.65
N THR A 51 32.97 7.12 -8.40
CA THR A 51 33.87 6.04 -8.01
C THR A 51 33.24 5.21 -6.90
N ASN A 52 33.51 3.90 -6.90
CA ASN A 52 33.00 2.94 -5.92
C ASN A 52 31.47 2.95 -5.84
N ALA A 53 30.79 2.99 -6.99
CA ALA A 53 29.33 2.97 -7.06
C ALA A 53 28.73 1.60 -6.71
N GLY A 54 29.50 0.53 -6.95
CA GLY A 54 29.25 -0.82 -6.43
C GLY A 54 29.23 -0.85 -4.90
N GLY A 55 28.63 -1.89 -4.33
CA GLY A 55 28.43 -1.93 -2.87
C GLY A 55 27.79 -3.21 -2.38
N ASP A 56 27.36 -3.19 -1.12
CA ASP A 56 26.49 -4.21 -0.56
C ASP A 56 25.07 -3.96 -1.06
N LEU A 57 24.41 -5.01 -1.56
CA LEU A 57 23.00 -4.91 -1.87
C LEU A 57 22.21 -4.64 -0.59
N PRO A 58 21.13 -3.85 -0.66
CA PRO A 58 20.31 -3.57 0.49
C PRO A 58 19.52 -4.80 0.94
N ASP A 59 19.22 -4.85 2.23
CA ASP A 59 18.14 -5.68 2.75
C ASP A 59 16.81 -5.22 2.16
N VAL A 60 15.98 -6.18 1.74
CA VAL A 60 14.68 -5.92 1.13
C VAL A 60 13.60 -6.49 2.03
N ARG A 61 12.67 -5.64 2.47
CA ARG A 61 11.46 -6.04 3.21
C ARG A 61 10.21 -5.66 2.44
N LEU A 62 9.28 -6.60 2.30
CA LEU A 62 8.05 -6.44 1.53
C LEU A 62 6.83 -6.38 2.43
N PHE A 63 5.88 -5.51 2.08
CA PHE A 63 4.62 -5.35 2.79
C PHE A 63 3.46 -5.19 1.80
N ASN A 64 2.26 -5.59 2.23
CA ASN A 64 1.04 -5.38 1.45
C ASN A 64 0.46 -3.96 1.65
N GLU A 65 -0.70 -3.71 1.03
CA GLU A 65 -1.34 -2.38 1.04
C GLU A 65 -1.77 -1.90 2.42
N PHE A 66 -1.89 -2.80 3.39
CA PHE A 66 -2.22 -2.49 4.78
C PHE A 66 -0.99 -2.36 5.68
N GLY A 67 0.21 -2.55 5.12
CA GLY A 67 1.47 -2.58 5.85
C GLY A 67 1.75 -3.87 6.59
N GLU A 68 1.04 -4.95 6.26
CA GLU A 68 1.34 -6.28 6.80
C GLU A 68 2.60 -6.82 6.13
N PHE A 69 3.51 -7.37 6.92
CA PHE A 69 4.77 -7.92 6.44
C PHE A 69 4.52 -9.17 5.60
N LEU A 70 5.20 -9.25 4.46
CA LEU A 70 5.11 -10.37 3.53
C LEU A 70 6.37 -11.22 3.51
N GLY A 71 7.55 -10.65 3.74
CA GLY A 71 8.80 -11.40 3.69
C GLY A 71 10.01 -10.49 3.51
N MET A 72 11.20 -11.07 3.64
CA MET A 72 12.46 -10.34 3.49
C MET A 72 13.59 -11.17 2.89
N SER A 73 14.55 -10.46 2.28
CA SER A 73 15.89 -10.97 1.98
C SER A 73 16.88 -10.08 2.72
N ALA A 74 17.60 -10.65 3.69
CA ALA A 74 18.72 -9.99 4.38
C ALA A 74 20.05 -10.42 3.77
N ASP A 75 21.02 -9.51 3.78
CA ASP A 75 22.38 -9.72 3.26
C ASP A 75 22.43 -10.40 1.88
N PRO A 76 21.80 -9.83 0.83
CA PRO A 76 21.78 -10.46 -0.51
C PRO A 76 23.15 -10.48 -1.23
N GLY A 77 24.21 -10.06 -0.55
CA GLY A 77 25.59 -10.02 -1.03
C GLY A 77 25.92 -8.73 -1.78
N THR A 78 26.97 -8.75 -2.59
CA THR A 78 27.51 -7.54 -3.23
C THR A 78 27.15 -7.42 -4.71
N ILE A 79 27.36 -6.23 -5.27
CA ILE A 79 27.17 -5.90 -6.67
C ILE A 79 28.30 -4.98 -7.17
N ASP A 80 28.85 -5.28 -8.35
CA ASP A 80 29.85 -4.46 -9.01
C ASP A 80 29.23 -3.23 -9.67
N ASP A 81 30.01 -2.17 -9.84
CA ASP A 81 29.56 -0.95 -10.51
C ASP A 81 29.11 -1.21 -11.96
N GLY A 82 28.13 -0.45 -12.43
CA GLY A 82 27.61 -0.51 -13.79
C GLY A 82 26.84 -1.79 -14.14
N THR A 83 26.51 -2.62 -13.16
CA THR A 83 25.78 -3.88 -13.35
C THR A 83 24.37 -3.85 -12.76
N THR A 84 23.65 -4.97 -12.94
CA THR A 84 22.33 -5.19 -12.33
C THR A 84 22.30 -6.53 -11.60
N LYS A 85 21.56 -6.63 -10.50
CA LYS A 85 21.37 -7.88 -9.75
C LYS A 85 19.93 -8.03 -9.28
N GLU A 86 19.49 -9.29 -9.23
CA GLU A 86 18.17 -9.67 -8.76
C GLU A 86 18.24 -10.14 -7.30
N ILE A 87 17.25 -9.75 -6.53
CA ILE A 87 17.01 -10.16 -5.13
C ILE A 87 15.64 -10.82 -5.10
N LYS A 88 15.61 -12.11 -4.79
CA LYS A 88 14.36 -12.85 -4.64
C LYS A 88 13.88 -12.79 -3.20
N VAL A 89 12.62 -12.43 -3.00
CA VAL A 89 11.97 -12.43 -1.68
C VAL A 89 10.78 -13.38 -1.73
N ARG A 90 10.87 -14.48 -0.99
CA ARG A 90 9.75 -15.41 -0.81
C ARG A 90 8.76 -14.81 0.18
N HIS A 91 7.46 -14.89 -0.13
CA HIS A 91 6.42 -14.47 0.80
C HIS A 91 6.18 -15.54 1.88
N GLU A 92 6.09 -15.12 3.14
CA GLU A 92 5.74 -15.96 4.27
C GLU A 92 4.36 -16.61 4.07
N ASP A 93 4.19 -17.81 4.60
CA ASP A 93 2.97 -18.62 4.47
C ASP A 93 2.48 -18.88 3.03
N ASP A 94 3.34 -18.67 2.03
CA ASP A 94 3.08 -18.93 0.61
C ASP A 94 1.85 -18.16 0.07
N ILE A 95 1.57 -16.99 0.65
CA ILE A 95 0.35 -16.21 0.37
C ILE A 95 0.32 -15.54 -1.00
N GLY A 96 1.46 -15.36 -1.66
CA GLY A 96 1.55 -14.80 -3.02
C GLY A 96 0.92 -13.42 -3.20
N GLN A 97 0.71 -12.65 -2.12
CA GLN A 97 0.05 -11.35 -2.15
C GLN A 97 0.88 -10.29 -2.88
N GLN A 98 0.24 -9.22 -3.34
CA GLN A 98 0.93 -8.08 -3.95
C GLN A 98 1.74 -7.31 -2.89
N ALA A 99 3.05 -7.18 -3.13
CA ALA A 99 3.96 -6.41 -2.29
C ALA A 99 3.93 -4.94 -2.70
N THR A 100 2.89 -4.20 -2.29
CA THR A 100 2.69 -2.81 -2.71
C THR A 100 3.68 -1.83 -2.08
N TYR A 101 4.28 -2.20 -0.95
CA TYR A 101 5.37 -1.45 -0.31
C TYR A 101 6.66 -2.26 -0.25
N THR A 102 7.79 -1.58 -0.44
CA THR A 102 9.13 -2.14 -0.23
C THR A 102 9.97 -1.18 0.58
N LEU A 103 10.67 -1.71 1.58
CA LEU A 103 11.71 -1.01 2.33
C LEU A 103 13.07 -1.59 1.97
N PHE A 104 13.95 -0.72 1.47
CA PHE A 104 15.36 -1.00 1.22
C PHE A 104 16.18 -0.45 2.39
N SER A 105 17.00 -1.29 3.03
CA SER A 105 17.89 -0.88 4.12
C SER A 105 19.33 -1.16 3.74
N ALA A 106 20.20 -0.16 3.87
CA ALA A 106 21.60 -0.25 3.48
C ALA A 106 22.42 -1.12 4.43
N ASN A 107 23.47 -1.70 3.88
CA ASN A 107 24.52 -2.43 4.61
C ASN A 107 25.79 -1.56 4.69
N ASP A 108 26.89 -2.10 5.22
CA ASP A 108 28.09 -1.32 5.58
C ASP A 108 28.89 -0.80 4.37
N ASN A 109 28.80 -1.42 3.19
CA ASN A 109 29.42 -0.88 1.98
C ASN A 109 28.39 -0.11 1.15
N ALA A 110 28.49 1.22 1.17
CA ALA A 110 27.61 2.14 0.46
C ALA A 110 27.37 1.73 -1.01
N ILE A 111 26.15 1.96 -1.48
CA ILE A 111 25.73 1.57 -2.84
C ILE A 111 25.04 2.75 -3.55
N CYS A 112 25.36 2.95 -4.83
CA CYS A 112 24.79 4.01 -5.67
C CYS A 112 23.74 3.44 -6.63
N ILE A 113 22.46 3.56 -6.27
CA ILE A 113 21.32 2.93 -6.96
C ILE A 113 20.73 3.87 -8.00
N GLY A 114 20.55 3.40 -9.24
CA GLY A 114 19.94 4.19 -10.32
C GLY A 114 18.49 3.82 -10.62
N MET A 115 18.15 2.55 -10.41
CA MET A 115 16.82 2.01 -10.67
C MET A 115 16.57 0.86 -9.71
N THR A 116 15.32 0.75 -9.27
CA THR A 116 14.78 -0.46 -8.67
C THR A 116 13.49 -0.85 -9.38
N THR A 117 13.30 -2.14 -9.63
CA THR A 117 12.05 -2.69 -10.13
C THR A 117 11.59 -3.84 -9.24
N ILE A 118 10.29 -4.10 -9.25
CA ILE A 118 9.67 -5.27 -8.62
C ILE A 118 8.82 -6.01 -9.64
N THR A 119 8.91 -7.34 -9.61
CA THR A 119 7.99 -8.27 -10.26
C THR A 119 7.25 -9.02 -9.16
N TRP A 120 5.92 -8.94 -9.13
CA TRP A 120 5.07 -9.65 -8.18
C TRP A 120 4.79 -11.10 -8.61
N PRO A 121 4.25 -11.95 -7.71
CA PRO A 121 3.93 -13.35 -8.03
C PRO A 121 2.95 -13.53 -9.20
N ASP A 122 2.11 -12.54 -9.48
CA ASP A 122 1.16 -12.54 -10.60
C ASP A 122 1.79 -12.04 -11.93
N GLY A 123 3.10 -11.79 -11.94
CA GLY A 123 3.85 -11.29 -13.08
C GLY A 123 3.68 -9.80 -13.36
N SER A 124 2.92 -9.07 -12.54
CA SER A 124 2.82 -7.61 -12.66
C SER A 124 4.11 -6.93 -12.21
N ASN A 125 4.41 -5.79 -12.82
CA ASN A 125 5.74 -5.17 -12.76
C ASN A 125 5.63 -3.68 -12.46
N TRP A 126 6.52 -3.18 -11.60
CA TRP A 126 6.59 -1.77 -11.20
C TRP A 126 8.03 -1.30 -11.09
N GLY A 127 8.28 -0.03 -11.35
CA GLY A 127 9.63 0.53 -11.34
C GLY A 127 9.71 1.87 -10.64
N TRP A 128 10.93 2.20 -10.23
CA TRP A 128 11.33 3.47 -9.68
C TRP A 128 12.73 3.85 -10.17
N THR A 129 13.00 5.15 -10.27
CA THR A 129 14.25 5.69 -10.81
C THR A 129 14.83 6.72 -9.84
N ALA A 130 16.16 6.74 -9.75
CA ALA A 130 16.88 7.69 -8.90
C ALA A 130 16.82 9.14 -9.38
N GLN A 131 16.15 9.46 -10.49
CA GLN A 131 15.80 10.85 -10.87
C GLN A 131 15.04 11.60 -9.77
N TRP A 132 14.41 10.86 -8.86
CA TRP A 132 13.73 11.41 -7.69
C TRP A 132 14.67 11.79 -6.54
N ALA A 133 15.96 11.46 -6.63
CA ALA A 133 16.91 11.73 -5.57
C ALA A 133 17.06 13.23 -5.28
N ASP A 134 17.23 14.08 -6.30
CA ASP A 134 17.34 15.54 -6.11
C ASP A 134 16.05 16.21 -5.59
N PRO A 135 14.87 16.01 -6.22
CA PRO A 135 13.64 16.61 -5.72
C PRO A 135 13.31 16.11 -4.30
N CYS A 136 13.56 14.83 -3.99
CA CYS A 136 13.29 14.26 -2.68
C CYS A 136 14.43 14.46 -1.65
N LYS A 137 15.47 15.26 -1.96
CA LYS A 137 16.58 15.61 -1.04
C LYS A 137 17.42 14.40 -0.58
N ALA A 138 17.56 13.41 -1.45
CA ALA A 138 18.49 12.31 -1.27
C ALA A 138 19.95 12.71 -1.58
N SER A 139 20.93 11.93 -1.11
CA SER A 139 22.32 12.04 -1.60
C SER A 139 22.40 11.40 -2.98
N TRP A 140 23.03 12.07 -3.96
CA TRP A 140 23.10 11.57 -5.34
C TRP A 140 24.32 12.07 -6.12
N TYR A 141 24.66 11.38 -7.20
CA TYR A 141 25.67 11.80 -8.18
C TYR A 141 25.33 11.33 -9.60
N PHE A 142 25.98 11.92 -10.61
CA PHE A 142 25.82 11.51 -12.01
C PHE A 142 26.51 10.18 -12.29
N SER A 143 25.92 9.36 -13.15
CA SER A 143 26.58 8.18 -13.71
C SER A 143 26.50 8.18 -15.23
N ASN A 144 27.40 7.43 -15.87
CA ASN A 144 27.36 7.19 -17.30
C ASN A 144 26.59 5.91 -17.68
N LEU A 145 26.03 5.20 -16.70
CA LEU A 145 25.24 4.00 -16.98
C LEU A 145 23.97 4.35 -17.77
N ARG A 146 23.74 3.63 -18.86
CA ARG A 146 22.55 3.78 -19.71
C ARG A 146 21.74 2.49 -19.67
N PHE A 147 20.49 2.60 -19.25
CA PHE A 147 19.47 1.56 -19.41
C PHE A 147 18.34 2.07 -20.30
N LYS A 148 17.55 1.16 -20.89
CA LYS A 148 16.37 1.55 -21.68
C LYS A 148 15.40 2.28 -20.74
N GLY A 149 15.22 3.58 -20.95
CA GLY A 149 14.43 4.49 -20.12
C GLY A 149 15.25 5.53 -19.33
N ALA A 150 16.58 5.44 -19.29
CA ALA A 150 17.41 6.41 -18.58
C ALA A 150 17.34 7.83 -19.21
N SER A 151 17.46 8.88 -18.38
CA SER A 151 17.63 10.27 -18.86
C SER A 151 18.96 10.46 -19.59
N ASP A 152 19.07 11.56 -20.33
CA ASP A 152 20.31 12.03 -20.94
C ASP A 152 21.41 12.31 -19.91
N ASP A 153 21.04 12.70 -18.68
CA ASP A 153 21.92 12.83 -17.53
C ASP A 153 21.36 11.99 -16.36
N PRO A 154 21.76 10.72 -16.19
CA PRO A 154 21.16 9.85 -15.20
C PRO A 154 21.87 10.07 -13.86
N ILE A 155 21.07 10.40 -12.86
CA ILE A 155 21.52 10.52 -11.47
C ILE A 155 21.25 9.21 -10.74
N PHE A 156 22.12 8.91 -9.77
CA PHE A 156 22.07 7.71 -8.95
C PHE A 156 22.09 8.12 -7.49
N MET A 157 21.30 7.43 -6.66
CA MET A 157 21.07 7.74 -5.26
C MET A 157 21.95 6.88 -4.37
N TRP A 158 22.61 7.50 -3.40
CA TRP A 158 23.41 6.79 -2.41
C TRP A 158 22.58 6.38 -1.20
N ILE A 159 22.83 5.16 -0.72
CA ILE A 159 22.46 4.70 0.62
C ILE A 159 23.64 4.01 1.29
N ASP A 160 23.72 4.09 2.62
CA ASP A 160 24.81 3.51 3.40
C ASP A 160 24.40 3.24 4.86
N GLY A 161 24.86 2.11 5.42
CA GLY A 161 24.51 1.67 6.76
C GLY A 161 25.42 2.21 7.88
N ASN A 162 26.65 2.63 7.55
CA ASN A 162 27.69 2.91 8.55
C ASN A 162 28.09 4.40 8.69
N GLY A 163 27.55 5.29 7.86
CA GLY A 163 27.67 6.75 7.95
C GLY A 163 28.54 7.43 6.88
N ASP A 164 29.02 6.71 5.87
CA ASP A 164 29.67 7.27 4.67
C ASP A 164 28.69 8.12 3.83
N GLN A 165 27.40 7.79 3.87
CA GLN A 165 26.30 8.56 3.26
C GLN A 165 25.20 8.85 4.29
N PRO A 166 24.43 9.94 4.12
CA PRO A 166 23.50 10.38 5.16
C PRO A 166 22.26 9.49 5.31
N HIS A 167 21.93 8.69 4.29
CA HIS A 167 20.67 7.97 4.19
C HIS A 167 20.92 6.47 4.29
N THR A 168 20.23 5.83 5.23
CA THR A 168 20.39 4.41 5.58
C THR A 168 19.42 3.49 4.84
N GLY A 169 18.57 4.06 3.98
CA GLY A 169 17.58 3.31 3.22
C GLY A 169 16.47 4.20 2.67
N PHE A 170 15.50 3.56 2.03
CA PHE A 170 14.31 4.23 1.52
C PHE A 170 13.13 3.27 1.36
N GLN A 171 11.93 3.82 1.41
CA GLN A 171 10.68 3.13 1.16
C GLN A 171 10.08 3.56 -0.18
N ILE A 172 9.46 2.61 -0.89
CA ILE A 172 8.65 2.86 -2.07
C ILE A 172 7.25 2.27 -1.88
N HIS A 173 6.21 3.02 -2.22
CA HIS A 173 4.89 2.47 -2.59
C HIS A 173 4.77 2.42 -4.11
N TRP A 174 4.83 1.22 -4.68
CA TRP A 174 5.03 1.02 -6.12
C TRP A 174 3.94 1.64 -6.99
N ALA A 175 2.67 1.49 -6.57
CA ALA A 175 1.53 1.99 -7.35
C ALA A 175 1.46 3.51 -7.44
N SER A 176 2.14 4.25 -6.55
CA SER A 176 2.23 5.71 -6.64
C SER A 176 3.07 6.22 -7.82
N TRP A 177 3.86 5.34 -8.44
CA TRP A 177 4.80 5.70 -9.50
C TRP A 177 4.34 5.32 -10.90
N ALA A 178 3.16 4.74 -11.08
CA ALA A 178 2.58 4.60 -12.42
C ALA A 178 2.04 5.94 -12.91
N PRO A 179 2.24 6.29 -14.19
CA PRO A 179 1.61 7.46 -14.77
C PRO A 179 0.09 7.29 -14.83
N GLU A 180 -0.63 8.41 -14.80
CA GLU A 180 -2.06 8.36 -15.03
C GLU A 180 -2.36 7.82 -16.43
N THR A 181 -3.39 6.98 -16.54
CA THR A 181 -3.91 6.55 -17.83
C THR A 181 -4.26 7.79 -18.68
N PRO A 182 -3.87 7.86 -19.96
CA PRO A 182 -4.24 8.96 -20.83
C PRO A 182 -5.75 9.24 -20.82
N PRO A 183 -6.21 10.52 -20.85
CA PRO A 183 -7.63 10.87 -20.73
C PRO A 183 -8.56 10.19 -21.74
N ASP A 184 -8.05 9.84 -22.92
CA ASP A 184 -8.72 9.13 -24.00
C ASP A 184 -8.93 7.63 -23.72
N GLN A 185 -8.21 7.09 -22.74
CA GLN A 185 -8.33 5.71 -22.26
C GLN A 185 -9.00 5.60 -20.88
N ARG A 186 -9.40 6.73 -20.26
CA ARG A 186 -10.10 6.75 -18.97
C ARG A 186 -11.57 6.37 -19.11
N ALA A 187 -12.10 5.61 -18.15
CA ALA A 187 -13.54 5.46 -18.00
C ALA A 187 -14.19 6.85 -17.77
N PRO A 188 -15.43 7.10 -18.24
CA PRO A 188 -16.03 8.45 -18.20
C PRO A 188 -16.13 9.11 -16.81
N ASP A 189 -16.05 8.33 -15.73
CA ASP A 189 -16.10 8.78 -14.32
C ASP A 189 -14.71 9.14 -13.73
N ASP A 190 -13.62 8.68 -14.35
CA ASP A 190 -12.23 8.88 -13.89
C ASP A 190 -11.58 10.17 -14.40
N ARG A 191 -12.39 11.14 -14.87
CA ARG A 191 -11.90 12.41 -15.42
C ARG A 191 -11.29 13.36 -14.39
N LYS A 192 -11.34 13.03 -13.10
CA LYS A 192 -10.53 13.69 -12.06
C LYS A 192 -9.28 12.87 -11.80
N GLY A 193 -8.40 12.84 -12.79
CA GLY A 193 -7.03 12.42 -12.53
C GLY A 193 -6.38 13.45 -11.62
N THR A 194 -5.95 13.02 -10.45
CA THR A 194 -5.03 13.78 -9.62
C THR A 194 -3.70 13.06 -9.67
N SER A 195 -2.88 13.39 -10.67
CA SER A 195 -1.49 12.97 -10.68
C SER A 195 -0.84 13.60 -9.46
N LEU A 196 -0.16 12.79 -8.65
CA LEU A 196 0.56 13.32 -7.49
C LEU A 196 1.57 14.37 -7.96
N THR A 197 1.67 15.49 -7.23
CA THR A 197 2.73 16.48 -7.48
C THR A 197 4.08 15.92 -7.04
N GLU A 198 5.17 16.55 -7.48
CA GLU A 198 6.53 16.22 -7.02
C GLU A 198 6.63 16.24 -5.48
N GLU A 199 6.07 17.29 -4.87
CA GLU A 199 6.02 17.45 -3.42
C GLU A 199 5.23 16.31 -2.74
N GLN A 200 4.12 15.87 -3.35
CA GLN A 200 3.34 14.76 -2.83
C GLN A 200 4.07 13.42 -2.94
N LEU A 201 4.80 13.21 -4.03
CA LEU A 201 5.60 12.00 -4.22
C LEU A 201 6.77 11.94 -3.23
N CYS A 202 7.46 13.05 -2.99
CA CYS A 202 8.64 13.06 -2.12
C CYS A 202 8.34 13.17 -0.62
N PHE A 203 7.29 13.90 -0.23
CA PHE A 203 7.16 14.38 1.16
C PHE A 203 5.83 14.04 1.83
N SER A 204 4.92 13.31 1.16
CA SER A 204 3.67 12.87 1.82
C SER A 204 3.83 11.60 2.66
N GLY A 205 4.96 10.88 2.55
CA GLY A 205 5.24 9.65 3.29
C GLY A 205 5.03 8.38 2.45
N PRO A 206 3.79 7.92 2.21
CA PRO A 206 3.57 6.62 1.58
C PRO A 206 4.24 6.41 0.21
N PRO A 207 4.19 7.37 -0.75
CA PRO A 207 4.80 7.17 -2.07
C PRO A 207 6.31 6.91 -2.01
N PHE A 208 7.01 7.70 -1.18
CA PHE A 208 8.45 7.66 -0.98
C PHE A 208 8.81 8.17 0.40
N GLU A 209 9.76 7.52 1.05
CA GLU A 209 10.32 7.99 2.30
C GLU A 209 11.81 7.65 2.38
N LEU A 210 12.66 8.66 2.58
CA LEU A 210 14.07 8.45 2.90
C LEU A 210 14.23 8.09 4.37
N LYS A 211 15.11 7.13 4.66
CA LYS A 211 15.44 6.70 6.01
C LYS A 211 16.82 7.19 6.40
N THR A 212 16.96 7.59 7.66
CA THR A 212 18.22 8.02 8.28
C THR A 212 18.49 7.33 9.61
N GLU A 213 17.52 6.57 10.12
CA GLU A 213 17.67 5.77 11.33
C GLU A 213 18.58 4.55 11.07
N ARG A 214 19.31 4.12 12.11
CA ARG A 214 20.20 2.96 12.01
C ARG A 214 19.36 1.68 11.90
N ASP A 215 19.49 0.96 10.77
CA ASP A 215 18.70 -0.22 10.41
C ASP A 215 17.17 0.04 10.44
N PRO A 216 16.63 0.76 9.42
CA PRO A 216 15.20 1.05 9.36
C PRO A 216 14.39 -0.23 9.15
N ARG A 217 13.30 -0.39 9.90
CA ARG A 217 12.45 -1.60 9.83
C ARG A 217 10.97 -1.31 9.59
N GLY A 218 10.52 -0.10 9.91
CA GLY A 218 9.13 0.32 9.80
C GLY A 218 8.85 1.08 8.50
N ILE A 219 7.59 1.00 8.05
CA ILE A 219 7.08 1.73 6.89
C ILE A 219 5.94 2.69 7.25
N ILE A 220 5.76 3.73 6.45
CA ILE A 220 4.59 4.61 6.49
C ILE A 220 3.59 4.17 5.42
N VAL A 221 2.39 3.79 5.83
CA VAL A 221 1.32 3.31 4.94
C VAL A 221 0.32 4.43 4.67
N ALA A 222 -0.23 4.50 3.45
CA ALA A 222 -1.30 5.43 3.14
C ALA A 222 -2.55 5.11 3.97
N PRO A 223 -3.24 6.12 4.52
CA PRO A 223 -4.51 5.88 5.20
C PRO A 223 -5.54 5.34 4.19
N PRO A 224 -6.41 4.39 4.57
CA PRO A 224 -7.38 3.81 3.66
C PRO A 224 -8.27 4.90 3.05
N LYS A 225 -8.37 4.92 1.71
CA LYS A 225 -9.16 5.88 0.96
C LYS A 225 -10.62 5.82 1.40
N GLN A 226 -11.09 6.83 2.12
CA GLN A 226 -12.51 7.01 2.42
C GLN A 226 -13.21 7.46 1.15
N HIS A 227 -13.84 6.53 0.41
CA HIS A 227 -14.61 6.89 -0.78
C HIS A 227 -15.88 7.64 -0.38
N PHE A 228 -15.83 8.98 -0.45
CA PHE A 228 -17.01 9.81 -0.63
C PHE A 228 -17.55 9.63 -2.05
N ALA A 229 -18.39 8.62 -2.27
CA ALA A 229 -19.09 8.43 -3.53
C ALA A 229 -20.55 8.89 -3.40
N LYS A 230 -20.82 10.07 -3.94
CA LYS A 230 -22.17 10.44 -4.44
C LYS A 230 -22.62 9.33 -5.41
N ARG A 231 -23.72 8.63 -5.13
CA ARG A 231 -24.32 7.72 -6.11
C ARG A 231 -25.82 7.93 -6.26
N ARG A 232 -26.19 8.48 -7.41
CA ARG A 232 -27.48 8.17 -8.06
C ARG A 232 -27.41 6.73 -8.59
N GLY A 233 -28.26 5.86 -8.05
CA GLY A 233 -28.98 4.86 -8.84
C GLY A 233 -28.45 3.41 -8.91
N ARG A 234 -29.01 2.57 -8.03
CA ARG A 234 -29.45 1.17 -8.20
C ARG A 234 -28.46 -0.01 -8.17
N THR A 235 -28.38 -0.57 -6.95
CA THR A 235 -28.65 -1.97 -6.53
C THR A 235 -27.99 -3.16 -7.25
N ARG A 236 -27.10 -3.84 -6.51
CA ARG A 236 -27.20 -5.31 -6.30
C ARG A 236 -27.10 -5.63 -4.81
N ARG A 237 -28.07 -6.41 -4.32
CA ARG A 237 -28.16 -6.98 -2.96
C ARG A 237 -27.05 -8.02 -2.78
N GLY A 238 -26.33 -7.97 -1.66
CA GLY A 238 -25.38 -9.00 -1.25
C GLY A 238 -25.12 -8.97 0.26
N ASN A 239 -25.77 -9.90 0.98
CA ASN A 239 -25.26 -10.63 2.15
C ASN A 239 -24.78 -9.85 3.40
N GLY A 240 -25.68 -9.15 4.10
CA GLY A 240 -25.38 -8.58 5.43
C GLY A 240 -26.51 -8.85 6.42
N GLY A 241 -26.40 -9.89 7.24
CA GLY A 241 -27.39 -10.09 8.31
C GLY A 241 -27.20 -11.31 9.20
N ASP A 242 -26.40 -12.33 8.84
CA ASP A 242 -26.30 -13.55 9.68
C ASP A 242 -25.33 -13.46 10.87
N ASN A 243 -24.47 -12.45 10.91
CA ASN A 243 -23.41 -12.30 11.93
C ASN A 243 -23.54 -10.97 12.66
N LEU A 244 -23.10 -10.94 13.92
CA LEU A 244 -22.98 -9.73 14.76
C LEU A 244 -21.52 -9.47 15.08
N VAL A 245 -21.08 -8.22 14.93
CA VAL A 245 -19.76 -7.76 15.36
C VAL A 245 -19.93 -6.76 16.51
N VAL A 246 -19.22 -7.01 17.62
CA VAL A 246 -19.24 -6.20 18.83
C VAL A 246 -17.89 -5.53 19.03
N ASN A 247 -17.86 -4.21 19.11
CA ASN A 247 -16.65 -3.40 19.23
C ASN A 247 -16.72 -2.53 20.50
N TYR A 248 -15.58 -2.33 21.18
CA TYR A 248 -15.50 -1.48 22.37
C TYR A 248 -14.70 -0.18 22.16
N SER A 249 -14.04 -0.02 21.02
CA SER A 249 -13.21 1.14 20.72
C SER A 249 -13.99 2.30 20.09
N PRO A 250 -13.73 3.56 20.49
CA PRO A 250 -14.36 4.72 19.87
C PRO A 250 -13.91 4.96 18.42
N ALA A 251 -12.87 4.26 17.93
CA ALA A 251 -12.34 4.45 16.58
C ALA A 251 -13.30 3.97 15.46
N ARG A 252 -14.29 3.11 15.77
CA ARG A 252 -15.21 2.52 14.78
C ARG A 252 -16.66 2.91 15.02
N SER A 253 -17.10 3.98 14.35
CA SER A 253 -18.41 4.56 14.60
C SER A 253 -19.60 3.79 14.00
N VAL A 254 -20.62 3.50 14.81
CA VAL A 254 -21.88 2.87 14.40
C VAL A 254 -22.67 3.82 13.51
N LYS A 255 -22.75 5.10 13.89
CA LYS A 255 -23.41 6.12 13.05
C LYS A 255 -22.75 6.25 11.69
N ARG A 256 -21.41 6.20 11.63
CA ARG A 256 -20.66 6.25 10.37
C ARG A 256 -20.89 5.01 9.52
N LEU A 257 -20.92 3.82 10.14
CA LEU A 257 -21.15 2.57 9.46
C LEU A 257 -22.59 2.45 8.95
N CYS A 258 -23.59 2.71 9.80
CA CYS A 258 -25.00 2.50 9.49
C CYS A 258 -25.57 3.53 8.51
N ASN A 259 -25.19 4.80 8.66
CA ASN A 259 -25.68 5.86 7.76
C ASN A 259 -24.95 5.86 6.41
N SER A 260 -24.02 4.93 6.16
CA SER A 260 -23.37 4.79 4.87
C SER A 260 -24.22 3.93 3.93
N ASP A 261 -24.68 4.55 2.84
CA ASP A 261 -25.44 3.90 1.77
C ASP A 261 -24.66 2.79 1.05
N THR A 262 -23.33 2.81 1.15
CA THR A 262 -22.41 1.89 0.47
C THR A 262 -21.79 0.87 1.39
N SER A 263 -21.92 1.02 2.71
CA SER A 263 -21.42 0.02 3.64
C SER A 263 -22.30 -1.23 3.57
N ALA A 264 -21.68 -2.40 3.61
CA ALA A 264 -22.37 -3.68 3.65
C ALA A 264 -21.55 -4.61 4.53
N GLY A 265 -22.21 -5.44 5.33
CA GLY A 265 -21.53 -6.33 6.26
C GLY A 265 -22.46 -6.89 7.33
N PRO A 266 -21.89 -7.62 8.31
CA PRO A 266 -22.57 -8.07 9.52
C PRO A 266 -23.23 -6.92 10.29
N ASP A 267 -24.22 -7.22 11.11
CA ASP A 267 -24.77 -6.24 12.05
C ASP A 267 -23.67 -5.82 13.05
N PHE A 268 -23.71 -4.57 13.53
CA PHE A 268 -22.58 -3.98 14.26
C PHE A 268 -23.03 -3.21 15.50
N ALA A 269 -22.44 -3.53 16.64
CA ALA A 269 -22.66 -2.87 17.92
C ALA A 269 -21.34 -2.23 18.40
N ASN A 270 -21.39 -0.97 18.86
CA ASN A 270 -20.25 -0.33 19.52
C ASN A 270 -20.60 0.19 20.91
N PHE A 271 -19.94 -0.36 21.93
CA PHE A 271 -20.08 0.03 23.33
C PHE A 271 -19.54 1.43 23.63
N ALA A 272 -18.54 1.91 22.88
CA ALA A 272 -18.06 3.29 23.03
C ALA A 272 -19.11 4.32 22.58
N GLU A 273 -19.99 3.96 21.65
CA GLU A 273 -21.08 4.84 21.19
C GLU A 273 -22.42 4.56 21.86
N GLY A 274 -22.60 3.37 22.44
CA GLY A 274 -23.89 2.91 22.97
C GLY A 274 -24.94 2.70 21.88
N LEU A 275 -24.50 2.29 20.67
CA LEU A 275 -25.35 2.18 19.48
C LEU A 275 -25.17 0.86 18.77
N PHE A 276 -26.24 0.41 18.13
CA PHE A 276 -26.31 -0.76 17.28
C PHE A 276 -26.80 -0.38 15.87
N CYS A 277 -26.28 -1.05 14.86
CA CYS A 277 -26.73 -0.94 13.48
C CYS A 277 -27.22 -2.31 12.96
N SER A 278 -28.49 -2.37 12.57
CA SER A 278 -29.00 -3.40 11.67
C SER A 278 -28.48 -3.07 10.26
N MET A 279 -27.45 -3.77 9.80
CA MET A 279 -26.80 -3.48 8.52
C MET A 279 -27.64 -3.87 7.32
N LYS A 280 -28.60 -4.79 7.51
CA LYS A 280 -29.58 -5.17 6.51
C LYS A 280 -30.54 -4.03 6.18
N ASP A 281 -31.09 -3.42 7.23
CA ASP A 281 -32.17 -2.43 7.11
C ASP A 281 -31.65 -0.98 7.27
N LYS A 282 -30.39 -0.82 7.69
CA LYS A 282 -29.69 0.44 7.96
C LYS A 282 -30.29 1.26 9.10
N ASP A 283 -30.93 0.57 10.03
CA ASP A 283 -31.54 1.17 11.20
C ASP A 283 -30.56 1.21 12.39
N ILE A 284 -30.44 2.39 12.99
CA ILE A 284 -29.64 2.61 14.21
C ILE A 284 -30.55 2.54 15.42
N TYR A 285 -30.14 1.73 16.39
CA TYR A 285 -30.81 1.61 17.67
C TYR A 285 -29.86 2.03 18.79
N PRO A 286 -30.31 2.82 19.79
CA PRO A 286 -29.56 2.96 21.03
C PRO A 286 -29.53 1.64 21.79
N PHE A 287 -28.53 1.44 22.63
CA PHE A 287 -28.56 0.35 23.60
C PHE A 287 -29.65 0.60 24.64
N CYS A 288 -30.26 -0.46 25.14
CA CYS A 288 -31.28 -0.35 26.17
C CYS A 288 -30.67 0.12 27.49
N ASP A 289 -31.29 1.10 28.13
CA ASP A 289 -30.85 1.74 29.39
C ASP A 289 -31.67 1.30 30.62
N GLY A 290 -32.50 0.25 30.47
CA GLY A 290 -33.34 -0.31 31.54
C GLY A 290 -34.84 -0.04 31.35
N VAL A 291 -35.64 -0.46 32.33
CA VAL A 291 -37.09 -0.72 32.18
C VAL A 291 -37.90 0.54 31.87
N GLY A 292 -38.58 0.55 30.72
CA GLY A 292 -39.63 1.52 30.39
C GLY A 292 -39.44 2.34 29.12
N THR A 293 -38.51 1.94 28.23
CA THR A 293 -38.31 2.66 26.96
C THR A 293 -39.49 2.49 26.02
N THR A 294 -40.15 3.61 25.71
CA THR A 294 -41.13 3.75 24.62
C THR A 294 -40.47 3.76 23.24
N ILE A 295 -39.14 3.60 23.19
CA ILE A 295 -38.26 3.73 22.02
C ILE A 295 -37.68 2.35 21.71
N GLN A 296 -37.51 2.03 20.42
CA GLN A 296 -36.83 0.81 19.98
C GLN A 296 -35.34 0.88 20.37
N CYS A 297 -34.84 -0.11 21.11
CA CYS A 297 -33.45 -0.19 21.55
C CYS A 297 -32.87 -1.59 21.33
N PHE A 298 -31.56 -1.71 21.27
CA PHE A 298 -30.84 -2.99 21.16
C PHE A 298 -30.44 -3.48 22.56
N ASP A 299 -30.93 -4.66 22.93
CA ASP A 299 -30.52 -5.39 24.12
C ASP A 299 -29.22 -6.15 23.81
N THR A 300 -28.13 -5.72 24.45
CA THR A 300 -26.79 -6.26 24.22
C THR A 300 -26.58 -7.64 24.85
N GLU A 301 -27.41 -8.05 25.82
CA GLU A 301 -27.34 -9.37 26.45
C GLU A 301 -28.19 -10.38 25.68
N ALA A 302 -29.37 -9.97 25.22
CA ALA A 302 -30.25 -10.79 24.40
C ALA A 302 -29.83 -10.82 22.92
N GLU A 303 -29.00 -9.87 22.49
CA GLU A 303 -28.58 -9.63 21.10
C GLU A 303 -29.76 -9.36 20.16
N GLU A 304 -30.78 -8.66 20.66
CA GLU A 304 -32.05 -8.43 19.98
C GLU A 304 -32.51 -6.99 20.09
N VAL A 305 -33.24 -6.49 19.09
CA VAL A 305 -33.93 -5.19 19.21
C VAL A 305 -35.26 -5.40 19.93
N VAL A 306 -35.55 -4.58 20.92
CA VAL A 306 -36.78 -4.63 21.73
C VAL A 306 -37.57 -3.32 21.58
N LEU A 307 -38.90 -3.43 21.71
CA LEU A 307 -39.83 -2.29 21.73
C LEU A 307 -40.81 -2.46 22.90
N GLY A 308 -40.82 -1.51 23.85
CA GLY A 308 -41.86 -1.45 24.89
C GLY A 308 -42.01 -2.73 25.73
N GLY A 309 -40.90 -3.44 25.99
CA GLY A 309 -40.88 -4.70 26.75
C GLY A 309 -41.20 -5.96 25.93
N GLY A 310 -41.41 -5.84 24.62
CA GLY A 310 -41.53 -6.97 23.69
C GLY A 310 -40.33 -7.05 22.74
N VAL A 311 -39.89 -8.27 22.41
CA VAL A 311 -38.82 -8.51 21.43
C VAL A 311 -39.35 -8.21 20.02
N LEU A 312 -38.58 -7.46 19.22
CA LEU A 312 -38.74 -7.39 17.77
C LEU A 312 -37.80 -8.42 17.14
N PRO A 313 -38.24 -9.66 16.91
CA PRO A 313 -37.37 -10.71 16.40
C PRO A 313 -36.88 -10.32 14.99
N ARG A 314 -35.60 -10.62 14.73
CA ARG A 314 -35.03 -10.56 13.37
C ARG A 314 -35.96 -11.30 12.41
N ALA A 315 -36.04 -10.89 11.14
CA ALA A 315 -36.83 -11.60 10.14
C ALA A 315 -36.51 -13.11 10.18
N ASN A 316 -37.50 -13.93 10.60
CA ASN A 316 -37.46 -15.38 10.86
C ASN A 316 -37.13 -15.88 12.29
N GLY A 317 -37.03 -15.02 13.31
CA GLY A 317 -36.85 -15.44 14.72
C GLY A 317 -35.54 -16.19 15.00
N ARG A 318 -34.51 -15.96 14.18
CA ARG A 318 -33.20 -16.63 14.28
C ARG A 318 -32.22 -15.76 15.05
N LYS A 319 -31.52 -16.38 16.01
CA LYS A 319 -30.33 -15.82 16.65
C LYS A 319 -29.20 -15.64 15.62
N TYR A 320 -28.23 -14.78 15.91
CA TYR A 320 -27.03 -14.65 15.10
C TYR A 320 -26.31 -16.00 14.97
N ALA A 321 -25.80 -16.28 13.78
CA ALA A 321 -25.04 -17.50 13.50
C ALA A 321 -23.66 -17.45 14.16
N SER A 322 -23.09 -16.25 14.30
CA SER A 322 -21.86 -16.00 15.03
C SER A 322 -21.80 -14.57 15.57
N VAL A 323 -21.12 -14.42 16.71
CA VAL A 323 -20.84 -13.14 17.37
C VAL A 323 -19.33 -12.99 17.49
N VAL A 324 -18.79 -11.95 16.86
CA VAL A 324 -17.35 -11.68 16.85
C VAL A 324 -17.09 -10.46 17.70
N THR A 325 -16.22 -10.60 18.71
CA THR A 325 -15.84 -9.49 19.59
C THR A 325 -14.50 -8.90 19.15
N TRP A 326 -14.44 -7.59 18.99
CA TRP A 326 -13.24 -6.83 18.69
C TRP A 326 -12.83 -5.98 19.89
N GLU A 327 -11.53 -6.01 20.20
CA GLU A 327 -10.89 -5.11 21.17
C GLU A 327 -11.58 -5.12 22.54
N LYS A 328 -11.76 -6.32 23.11
CA LYS A 328 -12.34 -6.47 24.45
C LYS A 328 -11.43 -5.79 25.48
N PRO A 329 -11.95 -4.95 26.40
CA PRO A 329 -11.14 -4.45 27.51
C PRO A 329 -10.71 -5.64 28.38
N ASP A 330 -9.43 -5.72 28.73
CA ASP A 330 -8.97 -6.67 29.75
C ASP A 330 -9.72 -6.36 31.06
N SER A 331 -10.43 -7.34 31.60
CA SER A 331 -11.15 -7.26 32.88
C SER A 331 -10.18 -7.32 34.05
#